data_AF-A0A914U101-F1
#
_entry.id   AF-A0A914U101-F1
#
_cell.length_a   1.000
_cell.length_b   1.000
_cell.length_c   1.000
_cell.angle_alpha   90.00
_cell.angle_beta   90.00
_cell.angle_gamma   90.00
#
_symmetry.space_group_name_H-M   'P 1'
#
loop_
_entity.id
_entity.type
_entity.pdbx_description
1 polymer ?
#
loop_
_entity_poly.entity_id
_entity_poly.type
_entity_poly.pdbx_seq_one_letter_code
_entity_poly.pdbx_strand_id
1 'polypeptide(L)'
;MQIFNDFFAKRFFKKNDEFKKRKAMCLVQLAEDESENHFVCCGSLHSYAAIMAFSIFDFMAVFITLTIYAFAAMASPSWTNLGPLSALILSICVYPIGPIAIFQQSSKKLTIYRWRLRIIVVFALIWMLLCLFVQEDTVGIFIALIWLIAAILYTLGSSYCTAALEFLNSYRGYDGADPVVLEQISMPSKSIVI
;
A
#
# COMPACT_ATOMS: atom_id res chain seq x y z
N MET A 1 -40.44 -19.28 -22.99
CA MET A 1 -39.75 -18.69 -21.83
C MET A 1 -38.37 -19.32 -21.53
N GLN A 2 -37.92 -20.35 -22.25
CA GLN A 2 -36.58 -20.96 -22.07
C GLN A 2 -35.44 -20.27 -22.87
N ILE A 3 -35.76 -19.65 -24.01
CA ILE A 3 -34.74 -19.03 -24.90
C ILE A 3 -34.12 -17.76 -24.29
N PHE A 4 -34.85 -17.05 -23.43
CA PHE A 4 -34.39 -15.81 -22.80
C PHE A 4 -33.38 -16.06 -21.66
N ASN A 5 -33.51 -17.18 -20.95
CA ASN A 5 -32.57 -17.58 -19.89
C ASN A 5 -31.25 -18.11 -20.47
N ASP A 6 -31.29 -18.84 -21.59
CA ASP A 6 -30.08 -19.35 -22.24
C ASP A 6 -29.22 -18.25 -22.86
N PHE A 7 -29.84 -17.17 -23.35
CA PHE A 7 -29.12 -16.02 -23.90
C PHE A 7 -28.39 -15.21 -22.80
N PHE A 8 -29.02 -15.03 -21.64
CA PHE A 8 -28.38 -14.34 -20.51
C PHE A 8 -27.31 -15.20 -19.82
N ALA A 9 -27.54 -16.51 -19.66
CA ALA A 9 -26.57 -17.41 -19.06
C ALA A 9 -25.29 -17.54 -19.93
N LYS A 10 -25.42 -17.73 -21.25
CA LYS A 10 -24.25 -17.80 -22.15
C LYS A 10 -23.45 -16.50 -22.20
N ARG A 11 -24.10 -15.32 -22.11
CA ARG A 11 -23.42 -14.03 -22.16
C ARG A 11 -22.76 -13.66 -20.83
N PHE A 12 -23.30 -14.08 -19.69
CA PHE A 12 -22.66 -13.89 -18.38
C PHE A 12 -21.51 -14.86 -18.14
N PHE A 13 -21.64 -16.14 -18.51
CA PHE A 13 -20.57 -17.12 -18.31
C PHE A 13 -19.41 -16.95 -19.30
N LYS A 14 -19.68 -16.64 -20.58
CA LYS A 14 -18.60 -16.38 -21.55
C LYS A 14 -17.80 -15.11 -21.22
N LYS A 15 -18.46 -14.10 -20.65
CA LYS A 15 -17.78 -12.88 -20.19
C LYS A 15 -16.96 -13.12 -18.92
N ASN A 16 -17.40 -14.03 -18.04
CA ASN A 16 -16.65 -14.41 -16.85
C ASN A 16 -15.42 -15.29 -17.16
N ASP A 17 -15.48 -16.19 -18.13
CA ASP A 17 -14.31 -16.99 -18.52
C ASP A 17 -13.24 -16.17 -19.24
N GLU A 18 -13.63 -15.17 -20.04
CA GLU A 18 -12.67 -14.19 -20.57
C GLU A 18 -12.14 -13.23 -19.50
N PHE A 19 -12.97 -12.82 -18.52
CA PHE A 19 -12.50 -12.02 -17.38
C PHE A 19 -11.55 -12.82 -16.47
N LYS A 20 -11.76 -14.13 -16.33
CA LYS A 20 -10.88 -15.03 -15.57
C LYS A 20 -9.58 -15.31 -16.33
N LYS A 21 -9.63 -15.48 -17.66
CA LYS A 21 -8.43 -15.62 -18.50
C LYS A 21 -7.57 -14.35 -18.53
N ARG A 22 -8.18 -13.15 -18.52
CA ARG A 22 -7.45 -11.87 -18.48
C ARG A 22 -6.84 -11.52 -17.11
N LYS A 23 -7.24 -12.21 -16.03
CA LYS A 23 -6.78 -11.93 -14.66
C LYS A 23 -5.63 -12.82 -14.17
N ALA A 24 -5.12 -13.73 -15.00
CA ALA A 24 -4.02 -14.59 -14.63
C ALA A 24 -2.94 -14.58 -15.74
N MET A 25 -2.44 -13.40 -16.10
CA MET A 25 -1.11 -13.34 -16.70
C MET A 25 -0.09 -13.55 -15.58
N CYS A 26 0.71 -14.61 -15.70
CA CYS A 26 1.81 -14.87 -14.79
C CYS A 26 2.83 -13.75 -14.90
N LEU A 27 3.41 -13.32 -13.76
CA LEU A 27 4.47 -12.31 -13.66
C LEU A 27 5.59 -12.48 -14.71
N VAL A 28 5.82 -13.69 -15.20
CA VAL A 28 6.83 -14.04 -16.18
C VAL A 28 6.59 -13.39 -17.55
N GLN A 29 5.34 -13.23 -17.99
CA GLN A 29 5.04 -12.61 -19.29
C GLN A 29 5.25 -11.10 -19.32
N LEU A 30 5.32 -10.45 -18.15
CA LEU A 30 5.71 -9.04 -18.01
C LEU A 30 7.22 -8.82 -18.18
N ALA A 31 8.04 -9.88 -18.11
CA ALA A 31 9.51 -9.81 -18.15
C ALA A 31 10.11 -9.96 -19.57
N GLU A 32 9.30 -10.26 -20.59
CA GLU A 32 9.80 -10.57 -21.94
C GLU A 32 9.68 -9.44 -22.98
N ASP A 33 8.87 -8.40 -22.77
CA ASP A 33 8.68 -7.34 -23.78
C ASP A 33 9.60 -6.12 -23.55
N GLU A 34 10.64 -5.97 -24.36
CA GLU A 34 11.61 -4.84 -24.44
C GLU A 34 10.99 -3.48 -24.88
N SER A 35 9.81 -3.13 -24.38
CA SER A 35 9.21 -1.81 -24.65
C SER A 35 9.58 -0.79 -23.57
N GLU A 36 9.53 0.51 -23.84
CA GLU A 36 9.67 1.57 -22.81
C GLU A 36 8.62 1.41 -21.68
N ASN A 37 7.52 0.68 -21.93
CA ASN A 37 6.55 0.28 -20.91
C ASN A 37 7.12 -0.73 -19.90
N HIS A 38 8.23 -1.39 -20.20
CA HIS A 38 8.91 -2.33 -19.30
C HIS A 38 9.50 -1.61 -18.08
N PHE A 39 10.09 -0.42 -18.26
CA PHE A 39 10.57 0.39 -17.14
C PHE A 39 9.42 0.86 -16.23
N VAL A 40 8.28 1.21 -16.82
CA VAL A 40 7.08 1.64 -16.09
C VAL A 40 6.45 0.45 -15.34
N CYS A 41 6.32 -0.71 -15.97
CA CYS A 41 5.80 -1.93 -15.34
C CYS A 41 6.74 -2.47 -14.25
N CYS A 42 8.04 -2.48 -14.50
CA CYS A 42 9.03 -3.00 -13.56
C CYS A 42 9.16 -2.06 -12.35
N GLY A 43 9.28 -0.74 -12.53
CA GLY A 43 9.30 0.23 -11.42
C GLY A 43 8.01 0.22 -10.58
N SER A 44 6.88 -0.03 -11.24
CA SER A 44 5.58 -0.18 -10.57
C SER A 44 5.46 -1.47 -9.77
N LEU A 45 5.95 -2.58 -10.30
CA LEU A 45 6.00 -3.86 -9.60
C LEU A 45 6.93 -3.78 -8.37
N HIS A 46 8.09 -3.13 -8.51
CA HIS A 46 9.01 -2.89 -7.40
C HIS A 46 8.38 -2.01 -6.32
N SER A 47 7.62 -0.98 -6.70
CA SER A 47 6.89 -0.13 -5.75
C SER A 47 5.81 -0.92 -5.00
N TYR A 48 5.12 -1.84 -5.68
CA TYR A 48 4.11 -2.71 -5.08
C TYR A 48 4.71 -3.79 -4.16
N ALA A 49 5.86 -4.37 -4.53
CA ALA A 49 6.61 -5.29 -3.67
C ALA A 49 7.21 -4.56 -2.45
N ALA A 50 7.74 -3.35 -2.65
CA ALA A 50 8.31 -2.53 -1.59
C ALA A 50 7.27 -2.13 -0.55
N ILE A 51 6.04 -1.78 -0.96
CA ILE A 51 4.98 -1.46 0.00
C ILE A 51 4.48 -2.69 0.76
N MET A 52 4.46 -3.86 0.13
CA MET A 52 4.13 -5.11 0.80
C MET A 52 5.18 -5.46 1.86
N ALA A 53 6.46 -5.41 1.49
CA ALA A 53 7.57 -5.61 2.43
C ALA A 53 7.55 -4.57 3.57
N PHE A 54 7.29 -3.30 3.23
CA PHE A 54 7.18 -2.23 4.22
C PHE A 54 6.00 -2.46 5.18
N SER A 55 4.86 -2.97 4.71
CA SER A 55 3.72 -3.26 5.59
C SER A 55 4.05 -4.33 6.63
N ILE A 56 4.80 -5.37 6.26
CA ILE A 56 5.28 -6.40 7.20
C ILE A 56 6.27 -5.78 8.19
N PHE A 57 7.20 -4.96 7.71
CA PHE A 57 8.14 -4.24 8.57
C PHE A 57 7.41 -3.32 9.57
N ASP A 58 6.43 -2.54 9.11
CA ASP A 58 5.61 -1.64 9.92
C ASP A 58 4.87 -2.39 11.03
N PHE A 59 4.27 -3.55 10.72
CA PHE A 59 3.66 -4.40 11.74
C PHE A 59 4.64 -4.80 12.83
N MET A 60 5.79 -5.36 12.42
CA MET A 60 6.80 -5.84 13.35
C MET A 60 7.37 -4.71 14.19
N ALA A 61 7.67 -3.57 13.57
CA ALA A 61 8.18 -2.39 14.24
C ALA A 61 7.18 -1.86 15.28
N VAL A 62 5.90 -1.69 14.92
CA VAL A 62 4.87 -1.24 15.87
C VAL A 62 4.65 -2.25 16.97
N PHE A 63 4.55 -3.54 16.65
CA PHE A 63 4.32 -4.59 17.64
C PHE A 63 5.45 -4.65 18.67
N ILE A 64 6.72 -4.72 18.22
CA ILE A 64 7.89 -4.75 19.10
C ILE A 64 7.94 -3.49 19.97
N THR A 65 7.76 -2.30 19.38
CA THR A 65 7.83 -1.04 20.12
C THR A 65 6.69 -0.93 21.13
N LEU A 66 5.48 -1.37 20.76
CA LEU A 66 4.33 -1.43 21.67
C LEU A 66 4.59 -2.36 22.84
N THR A 67 5.16 -3.54 22.60
CA THR A 67 5.54 -4.47 23.66
C THR A 67 6.58 -3.87 24.62
N ILE A 68 7.61 -3.21 24.09
CA ILE A 68 8.64 -2.54 24.91
C ILE A 68 8.00 -1.47 25.80
N TYR A 69 7.18 -0.59 25.24
CA TYR A 69 6.52 0.47 26.01
C TYR A 69 5.47 -0.06 26.98
N ALA A 70 4.78 -1.17 26.66
CA ALA A 70 3.84 -1.81 27.57
C ALA A 70 4.57 -2.35 28.81
N PHE A 71 5.68 -3.07 28.64
CA PHE A 71 6.49 -3.53 29.77
C PHE A 71 7.10 -2.38 30.57
N ALA A 72 7.61 -1.33 29.89
CA ALA A 72 8.13 -0.15 30.55
C ALA A 72 7.06 0.56 31.39
N ALA A 73 5.84 0.70 30.87
CA ALA A 73 4.71 1.30 31.60
C ALA A 73 4.24 0.44 32.78
N MET A 74 4.31 -0.89 32.67
CA MET A 74 4.00 -1.80 33.79
C MET A 74 5.04 -1.70 34.91
N ALA A 75 6.32 -1.54 34.56
CA ALA A 75 7.39 -1.38 35.54
C ALA A 75 7.38 0.02 36.20
N SER A 76 7.14 1.06 35.39
CA SER A 76 7.08 2.45 35.83
C SER A 76 6.08 3.24 34.98
N PRO A 77 4.86 3.46 35.48
CA PRO A 77 3.83 4.20 34.76
C PRO A 77 4.15 5.70 34.80
N SER A 78 4.94 6.15 33.83
CA SER A 78 5.28 7.56 33.60
C SER A 78 4.67 8.07 32.30
N TRP A 79 4.52 9.38 32.17
CA TRP A 79 4.09 10.00 30.91
C TRP A 79 5.03 9.67 29.74
N THR A 80 6.33 9.52 30.02
CA THR A 80 7.34 9.15 29.01
C THR A 80 7.10 7.76 28.41
N ASN A 81 6.45 6.86 29.14
CA ASN A 81 6.08 5.53 28.68
C ASN A 81 4.64 5.45 28.15
N LEU A 82 3.71 6.16 28.79
CA LEU A 82 2.28 6.14 28.43
C LEU A 82 1.97 6.89 27.13
N GLY A 83 2.68 7.98 26.86
CA GLY A 83 2.50 8.76 25.62
C GLY A 83 2.70 7.92 24.36
N PRO A 84 3.87 7.29 24.16
CA PRO A 84 4.14 6.44 23.01
C PRO A 84 3.24 5.22 22.96
N LEU A 85 2.97 4.61 24.12
CA LEU A 85 2.07 3.47 24.22
C LEU A 85 0.68 3.79 23.67
N SER A 86 0.11 4.94 24.05
CA SER A 86 -1.20 5.37 23.56
C SER A 86 -1.21 5.61 22.05
N ALA A 87 -0.17 6.26 21.51
CA ALA A 87 -0.03 6.50 20.07
C ALA A 87 0.10 5.19 19.28
N LEU A 88 0.85 4.21 19.82
CA LEU A 88 1.03 2.89 19.20
C LEU A 88 -0.25 2.07 19.22
N ILE A 89 -1.05 2.12 20.30
CA ILE A 89 -2.36 1.46 20.37
C ILE A 89 -3.31 2.04 19.31
N LEU A 90 -3.38 3.37 19.17
CA LEU A 90 -4.20 3.98 18.11
C LEU A 90 -3.70 3.58 16.71
N SER A 91 -2.38 3.52 16.55
CA SER A 91 -1.73 3.14 15.30
C SER A 91 -2.02 1.69 14.90
N ILE A 92 -2.05 0.74 15.85
CA ILE A 92 -2.29 -0.69 15.56
C ILE A 92 -3.74 -0.94 15.12
N CYS A 93 -4.71 -0.17 15.62
CA CYS A 93 -6.10 -0.27 15.18
C CYS A 93 -6.27 0.10 13.69
N VAL A 94 -5.42 0.98 13.16
CA VAL A 94 -5.46 1.46 11.77
C VAL A 94 -4.56 0.61 10.86
N TYR A 95 -3.60 -0.13 11.42
CA TYR A 95 -2.64 -0.93 10.66
C TYR A 95 -3.28 -1.91 9.64
N PRO A 96 -4.33 -2.70 9.96
CA PRO A 96 -4.91 -3.67 9.03
C PRO A 96 -5.36 -3.06 7.70
N ILE A 97 -5.64 -1.76 7.66
CA ILE A 97 -6.02 -1.04 6.45
C ILE A 97 -4.92 -1.12 5.38
N GLY A 98 -3.64 -1.14 5.78
CA GLY A 98 -2.51 -1.23 4.85
C GLY A 98 -2.50 -2.51 4.03
N PRO A 99 -2.35 -3.69 4.67
CA PRO A 99 -2.42 -4.97 3.96
C PRO A 99 -3.73 -5.13 3.16
N ILE A 100 -4.87 -4.76 3.74
CA ILE A 100 -6.17 -4.84 3.04
C ILE A 100 -6.19 -3.94 1.79
N ALA A 101 -5.59 -2.75 1.85
CA ALA A 101 -5.49 -1.85 0.71
C ALA A 101 -4.69 -2.45 -0.44
N ILE A 102 -3.58 -3.13 -0.10
CA ILE A 102 -2.72 -3.83 -1.06
C ILE A 102 -3.51 -4.99 -1.69
N PHE A 103 -4.06 -5.90 -0.88
CA PHE A 103 -4.82 -7.06 -1.37
C PHE A 103 -6.02 -6.70 -2.24
N GLN A 104 -6.74 -5.63 -1.89
CA GLN A 104 -7.92 -5.17 -2.64
C GLN A 104 -7.59 -4.17 -3.74
N GLN A 105 -6.31 -3.82 -3.91
CA GLN A 105 -5.83 -2.80 -4.87
C GLN A 105 -6.63 -1.49 -4.75
N SER A 106 -6.94 -1.07 -3.53
CA SER A 106 -7.83 0.06 -3.25
C SER A 106 -7.05 1.33 -2.95
N SER A 107 -7.04 2.28 -3.90
CA SER A 107 -6.35 3.57 -3.73
C SER A 107 -6.88 4.38 -2.54
N LYS A 108 -8.18 4.32 -2.24
CA LYS A 108 -8.78 4.98 -1.07
C LYS A 108 -8.22 4.45 0.24
N LYS A 109 -8.15 3.13 0.40
CA LYS A 109 -7.61 2.49 1.62
C LYS A 109 -6.12 2.73 1.75
N LEU A 110 -5.39 2.70 0.63
CA LEU A 110 -3.96 2.99 0.61
C LEU A 110 -3.67 4.45 0.98
N THR A 111 -4.55 5.37 0.61
CA THR A 111 -4.48 6.78 1.03
C THR A 111 -4.64 6.92 2.54
N ILE A 112 -5.57 6.20 3.15
CA ILE A 112 -5.76 6.18 4.62
C ILE A 112 -4.49 5.63 5.30
N TYR A 113 -3.96 4.52 4.80
CA TYR A 113 -2.73 3.94 5.32
C TYR A 113 -1.53 4.91 5.21
N ARG A 114 -1.39 5.61 4.07
CA ARG A 114 -0.36 6.64 3.90
C ARG A 114 -0.47 7.77 4.92
N TRP A 115 -1.69 8.22 5.22
CA TRP A 115 -1.93 9.25 6.24
C TRP A 115 -1.52 8.78 7.63
N ARG A 116 -1.79 7.51 7.99
CA ARG A 116 -1.28 6.91 9.23
C ARG A 116 0.24 7.01 9.31
N LEU A 117 0.97 6.64 8.25
CA LEU A 117 2.43 6.73 8.24
C LEU A 117 2.92 8.16 8.50
N ARG A 118 2.29 9.16 7.88
CA ARG A 118 2.63 10.58 8.10
C ARG A 118 2.37 11.04 9.54
N ILE A 119 1.26 10.60 10.14
CA ILE A 119 0.97 10.88 11.55
C ILE A 119 2.06 10.28 12.45
N ILE A 120 2.53 9.07 12.16
CA ILE A 120 3.64 8.44 12.91
C ILE A 120 4.94 9.22 12.72
N VAL A 121 5.25 9.71 11.51
CA VAL A 121 6.44 10.57 11.31
C VAL A 121 6.37 11.82 12.17
N VAL A 122 5.22 12.53 12.16
CA VAL A 122 5.04 13.73 12.98
C VAL A 122 5.17 13.40 14.46
N PHE A 123 4.52 12.32 14.91
CA PHE A 123 4.64 11.85 16.28
C PHE A 123 6.09 11.54 16.66
N ALA A 124 6.81 10.80 15.81
CA ALA A 124 8.20 10.42 16.03
C ALA A 124 9.12 11.65 16.16
N LEU A 125 8.94 12.66 15.32
CA LEU A 125 9.70 13.91 15.41
C LEU A 125 9.38 14.69 16.69
N ILE A 126 8.11 14.82 17.05
CA ILE A 126 7.71 15.47 18.32
C ILE A 126 8.30 14.71 19.50
N TRP A 127 8.19 13.37 19.50
CA TRP A 127 8.66 12.54 20.60
C TRP A 127 10.18 12.56 20.72
N MET A 128 10.90 12.54 19.61
CA MET A 128 12.35 12.74 19.56
C MET A 128 12.75 14.05 20.24
N LEU A 129 12.10 15.17 19.90
CA LEU A 129 12.40 16.46 20.52
C LEU A 129 12.08 16.45 22.02
N LEU A 130 10.96 15.86 22.42
CA LEU A 130 10.60 15.74 23.84
C LEU A 130 11.64 14.91 24.61
N CYS A 131 12.14 13.81 24.04
CA CYS A 131 13.21 13.03 24.66
C CYS A 131 14.49 13.86 24.83
N LEU A 132 14.88 14.69 23.84
CA LEU A 132 16.08 15.53 23.94
C LEU A 132 15.96 16.66 24.96
N PHE A 133 14.78 17.26 25.13
CA PHE A 133 14.59 18.44 25.99
C PHE A 133 14.04 18.15 27.38
N VAL A 134 13.35 17.02 27.57
CA VAL A 134 12.72 16.66 28.86
C VAL A 134 13.50 15.56 29.56
N GLN A 135 14.18 14.70 28.78
CA GLN A 135 14.91 13.55 29.29
C GLN A 135 16.40 13.69 28.94
N GLU A 136 17.07 14.61 29.65
CA GLU A 136 18.47 15.00 29.41
C GLU A 136 19.51 13.91 29.79
N ASP A 137 19.06 12.69 30.06
CA ASP A 137 19.94 11.56 30.37
C ASP A 137 20.38 10.83 29.08
N THR A 138 21.42 10.01 29.21
CA THR A 138 21.94 9.21 28.09
C THR A 138 20.84 8.34 27.46
N VAL A 139 19.89 7.86 28.27
CA VAL A 139 18.76 7.04 27.82
C VAL A 139 17.83 7.83 26.90
N GLY A 140 17.50 9.08 27.25
CA GLY A 140 16.69 9.98 26.43
C GLY A 140 17.33 10.26 25.07
N ILE A 141 18.65 10.42 25.02
CA ILE A 141 19.40 10.56 23.75
C ILE A 141 19.25 9.30 22.89
N PHE A 142 19.42 8.11 23.46
CA PHE A 142 19.25 6.85 22.73
C PHE A 142 17.82 6.68 22.20
N ILE A 143 16.81 6.99 23.03
CA ILE A 143 15.40 6.93 22.62
C ILE A 143 15.12 7.94 21.50
N ALA A 144 15.66 9.16 21.59
CA ALA A 144 15.52 10.17 20.54
C ALA A 144 16.10 9.68 19.20
N LEU A 145 17.27 9.04 19.20
CA LEU A 145 17.87 8.46 18.00
C LEU A 145 16.98 7.35 17.40
N ILE A 146 16.36 6.51 18.23
CA ILE A 146 15.42 5.48 17.76
C ILE A 146 14.22 6.13 17.06
N TRP A 147 13.63 7.18 17.66
CA TRP A 147 12.51 7.90 17.04
C TRP A 147 12.90 8.66 15.77
N LEU A 148 14.14 9.17 15.68
CA LEU A 148 14.67 9.75 14.45
C LEU A 148 14.76 8.71 13.33
N ILE A 149 15.32 7.53 13.63
CA ILE A 149 15.41 6.42 12.67
C ILE A 149 14.00 6.00 12.22
N ALA A 150 13.05 5.89 13.16
CA ALA A 150 11.66 5.64 12.82
C ALA A 150 11.11 6.73 11.88
N ALA A 151 11.29 8.02 12.18
CA ALA A 151 10.80 9.10 11.31
C ALA A 151 11.34 8.98 9.87
N ILE A 152 12.61 8.62 9.70
CA ILE A 152 13.22 8.40 8.38
C ILE A 152 12.56 7.20 7.67
N LEU A 153 12.47 6.05 8.35
CA LEU A 153 11.90 4.83 7.77
C LEU A 153 10.42 5.00 7.40
N TYR A 154 9.63 5.65 8.24
CA TYR A 154 8.22 5.93 7.96
C TYR A 154 8.03 6.99 6.86
N THR A 155 8.99 7.90 6.68
CA THR A 155 9.02 8.80 5.52
C THR A 155 9.24 8.02 4.23
N LEU A 156 10.20 7.09 4.21
CA LEU A 156 10.42 6.18 3.07
C LEU A 156 9.18 5.34 2.76
N GLY A 157 8.53 4.78 3.80
CA GLY A 157 7.26 4.06 3.65
C GLY A 157 6.15 4.92 3.02
N SER A 158 6.08 6.21 3.40
CA SER A 158 5.13 7.16 2.80
C SER A 158 5.44 7.43 1.32
N SER A 159 6.72 7.46 0.94
CA SER A 159 7.16 7.58 -0.45
C SER A 159 6.75 6.35 -1.26
N TYR A 160 6.95 5.13 -0.73
CA TYR A 160 6.47 3.89 -1.37
C TYR A 160 4.95 3.89 -1.55
N CYS A 161 4.18 4.38 -0.56
CA CYS A 161 2.74 4.57 -0.70
C CYS A 161 2.36 5.54 -1.82
N THR A 162 3.14 6.60 -2.02
CA THR A 162 2.87 7.59 -3.06
C THR A 162 3.12 6.99 -4.45
N ALA A 163 4.25 6.31 -4.64
CA ALA A 163 4.53 5.59 -5.89
C ALA A 163 3.47 4.50 -6.18
N ALA A 164 3.07 3.75 -5.16
CA ALA A 164 2.02 2.73 -5.30
C ALA A 164 0.63 3.33 -5.61
N LEU A 165 0.30 4.51 -5.07
CA LEU A 165 -0.93 5.24 -5.39
C LEU A 165 -0.92 5.77 -6.82
N GLU A 166 0.20 6.35 -7.26
CA GLU A 166 0.38 6.78 -8.65
C GLU A 166 0.21 5.62 -9.61
N PHE A 167 0.77 4.45 -9.28
CA PHE A 167 0.55 3.22 -10.03
C PHE A 167 -0.94 2.83 -10.06
N LEU A 168 -1.60 2.68 -8.90
CA LEU A 168 -3.00 2.26 -8.86
C LEU A 168 -3.95 3.23 -9.58
N ASN A 169 -3.63 4.53 -9.61
CA ASN A 169 -4.46 5.53 -10.27
C ASN A 169 -4.15 5.68 -11.76
N SER A 170 -2.92 5.40 -12.19
CA SER A 170 -2.46 5.61 -13.58
C SER A 170 -2.49 4.32 -14.40
N TYR A 171 -2.29 3.16 -13.77
CA TYR A 171 -2.25 1.88 -14.45
C TYR A 171 -3.67 1.45 -14.87
N ARG A 172 -3.92 1.46 -16.19
CA ARG A 172 -5.20 1.04 -16.78
C ARG A 172 -5.18 -0.41 -17.29
N GLY A 173 -4.17 -1.19 -16.90
CA GLY A 173 -3.87 -2.47 -17.54
C GLY A 173 -3.14 -2.28 -18.87
N TYR A 174 -2.50 -3.35 -19.37
CA TYR A 174 -1.81 -3.35 -20.67
C TYR A 174 -2.76 -2.90 -21.81
N ASP A 175 -4.04 -3.29 -21.74
CA ASP A 175 -5.11 -2.91 -22.68
C ASP A 175 -5.43 -1.40 -22.70
N GLY A 176 -5.01 -0.63 -21.69
CA GLY A 176 -5.30 0.80 -21.57
C GLY A 176 -4.21 1.73 -22.09
N ALA A 177 -3.05 1.19 -22.48
CA ALA A 177 -1.89 1.96 -22.92
C ALA A 177 -1.46 1.65 -24.37
N ASP A 178 -2.00 0.61 -25.00
CA ASP A 178 -1.74 0.35 -26.42
C ASP A 178 -2.66 1.24 -27.29
N PRO A 179 -2.11 2.26 -27.99
CA PRO A 179 -2.90 3.11 -28.87
C PRO A 179 -3.61 2.30 -29.97
N VAL A 180 -3.06 1.15 -30.39
CA VAL A 180 -3.66 0.28 -31.42
C VAL A 180 -4.93 -0.39 -30.90
N VAL A 181 -4.95 -0.81 -29.63
CA VAL A 181 -6.13 -1.44 -29.00
C VAL A 181 -7.21 -0.40 -28.71
N LEU A 182 -6.83 0.81 -28.27
CA LEU A 182 -7.77 1.92 -28.09
C LEU A 182 -8.42 2.33 -29.42
N GLU A 183 -7.66 2.34 -30.50
CA GLU A 183 -8.16 2.64 -31.84
C GLU A 183 -9.15 1.56 -32.32
N GLN A 184 -8.84 0.27 -32.11
CA GLN A 184 -9.73 -0.85 -32.43
C GLN A 184 -11.04 -0.86 -31.64
N ILE A 185 -11.04 -0.43 -30.37
CA ILE A 185 -12.25 -0.32 -29.54
C ILE A 185 -13.08 0.90 -29.95
N SER A 186 -12.44 1.97 -30.45
CA SER A 186 -13.10 3.20 -30.87
C SER A 186 -13.76 3.14 -32.25
N MET A 187 -13.43 2.15 -33.08
CA MET A 187 -14.07 2.00 -34.39
C MET A 187 -15.45 1.36 -34.24
N PRO A 188 -16.54 2.05 -34.61
CA PRO A 188 -17.85 1.43 -34.66
C PRO A 188 -17.80 0.29 -35.69
N SER A 189 -18.21 -0.90 -35.25
CA SER A 189 -18.49 -2.06 -36.10
C SER A 189 -19.23 -1.59 -37.35
N LYS A 190 -18.51 -1.51 -38.49
CA LYS A 190 -19.17 -1.38 -39.79
C LYS A 190 -19.91 -2.69 -39.99
N SER A 191 -21.21 -2.65 -39.75
CA SER A 191 -22.13 -3.72 -40.12
C SER A 191 -21.89 -4.05 -41.59
N ILE A 192 -21.31 -5.22 -41.83
CA ILE A 192 -21.26 -5.83 -43.16
C ILE A 192 -22.72 -6.12 -43.51
N VAL A 193 -23.28 -5.31 -44.40
CA VAL A 193 -24.52 -5.62 -45.09
C VAL A 193 -24.17 -6.73 -46.09
N ILE A 194 -24.60 -7.95 -45.78
CA ILE A 194 -24.65 -9.07 -46.74
C ILE A 194 -25.95 -8.96 -47.50
#